data_AF-A0A1V5MVY9-F1
#
_entry.id   AF-A0A1V5MVY9-F1
#
_cell.length_a   1.000
_cell.length_b   1.000
_cell.length_c   1.000
_cell.angle_alpha   90.00
_cell.angle_beta   90.00
_cell.angle_gamma   90.00
#
_symmetry.space_group_name_H-M   'P 1'
#
loop_
_entity.id
_entity.type
_entity.pdbx_description
1 polymer ?
#
loop_
_entity_poly.entity_id
_entity_poly.type
_entity_poly.pdbx_seq_one_letter_code
_entity_poly.pdbx_strand_id
1 'polypeptide(L)'
;MDHWPHDVFANPMAYPGGKGDGFLFYPAPDKISPPYPSVRLEIVRDGFEDYDLFAMLREKIAQIEKDSSRSEAVSKLLPEAKALVQLETCFPSISSFPDDPLLYESRHQKVLRMLESLEP
;
A
#
# COMPACT_ATOMS: atom_id res chain seq x y z
N MET A 1 15.53 8.10 -12.35
CA MET A 1 16.58 7.41 -13.13
C MET A 1 17.42 6.67 -12.11
N ASP A 2 17.34 5.35 -12.07
CA ASP A 2 18.10 4.55 -11.09
C ASP A 2 19.59 4.69 -11.35
N HIS A 3 20.36 4.84 -10.27
CA HIS A 3 21.80 5.01 -10.34
C HIS A 3 22.48 3.72 -9.87
N TRP A 4 23.15 3.02 -10.78
CA TRP A 4 23.93 1.82 -10.47
C TRP A 4 25.43 2.16 -10.52
N PRO A 5 26.06 2.51 -9.38
CA PRO A 5 27.46 2.98 -9.36
C PRO A 5 28.49 1.88 -9.67
N HIS A 6 28.10 0.60 -9.56
CA HIS A 6 28.94 -0.58 -9.78
C HIS A 6 28.05 -1.80 -10.11
N ASP A 7 28.64 -3.00 -10.15
CA ASP A 7 27.87 -4.24 -10.29
C ASP A 7 27.02 -4.52 -9.04
N VAL A 8 25.76 -4.11 -9.10
CA VAL A 8 24.80 -4.23 -8.01
C VAL A 8 24.31 -5.66 -7.76
N PHE A 9 24.57 -6.60 -8.68
CA PHE A 9 24.29 -8.01 -8.46
C PHE A 9 25.36 -8.65 -7.58
N ALA A 10 26.63 -8.27 -7.77
CA ALA A 10 27.73 -8.74 -6.95
C ALA A 10 27.82 -8.00 -5.60
N ASN A 11 27.48 -6.71 -5.58
CA ASN A 11 27.56 -5.87 -4.38
C ASN A 11 26.32 -4.94 -4.25
N PRO A 12 25.39 -5.19 -3.32
CA PRO A 12 24.19 -4.35 -3.18
C PRO A 12 24.44 -3.01 -2.47
N MET A 13 25.66 -2.69 -2.02
CA MET A 13 25.96 -1.49 -1.25
C MET A 13 26.18 -0.26 -2.15
N ALA A 14 25.12 0.46 -2.52
CA ALA A 14 25.24 1.76 -3.20
C ALA A 14 25.32 2.96 -2.24
N TYR A 15 24.77 2.84 -1.03
CA TYR A 15 24.88 3.85 0.03
C TYR A 15 25.46 3.24 1.33
N PRO A 16 26.34 3.95 2.08
CA PRO A 16 26.91 3.43 3.32
C PRO A 16 25.84 3.02 4.34
N GLY A 17 25.88 1.77 4.81
CA GLY A 17 24.91 1.22 5.77
C GLY A 17 23.57 0.79 5.17
N GLY A 18 23.29 1.03 3.88
CA GLY A 18 22.03 0.68 3.21
C GLY A 18 22.22 -0.26 2.02
N LYS A 19 22.08 -1.58 2.22
CA LYS A 19 22.04 -2.54 1.10
C LYS A 19 20.79 -2.29 0.27
N GLY A 20 20.97 -2.06 -1.04
CA GLY A 20 19.86 -1.76 -1.95
C GLY A 20 19.29 -0.35 -1.81
N ASP A 21 19.86 0.49 -0.96
CA ASP A 21 19.48 1.90 -0.88
C ASP A 21 19.98 2.66 -2.12
N GLY A 22 19.16 3.57 -2.65
CA GLY A 22 19.44 4.32 -3.89
C GLY A 22 18.99 3.66 -5.21
N PHE A 23 18.44 2.44 -5.18
CA PHE A 23 17.87 1.80 -6.37
C PHE A 23 16.75 0.80 -6.02
N LEU A 24 15.71 0.77 -6.85
CA LEU A 24 14.58 -0.17 -6.75
C LEU A 24 14.46 -1.08 -7.96
N PHE A 25 15.17 -0.75 -9.04
CA PHE A 25 15.35 -1.59 -10.20
C PHE A 25 16.79 -2.10 -10.27
N TYR A 26 16.96 -3.24 -10.93
CA TYR A 26 18.25 -3.83 -11.27
C TYR A 26 18.51 -3.71 -12.77
N PRO A 27 19.74 -3.47 -13.23
CA PRO A 27 20.03 -3.41 -14.65
C PRO A 27 19.76 -4.76 -15.30
N ALA A 28 19.22 -4.76 -16.52
CA ALA A 28 19.19 -5.98 -17.31
C ALA A 28 20.64 -6.44 -17.60
N PRO A 29 20.95 -7.75 -17.56
CA PRO A 29 22.29 -8.26 -17.83
C PRO A 29 22.84 -7.86 -19.20
N ASP A 30 21.97 -7.75 -20.20
CA ASP A 30 22.31 -7.31 -21.56
C ASP A 30 22.48 -5.79 -21.69
N LYS A 31 22.10 -5.01 -20.67
CA LYS A 31 22.06 -3.54 -20.63
C LYS A 31 21.26 -2.90 -21.77
N ILE A 32 20.39 -3.66 -22.43
CA ILE A 32 19.54 -3.21 -23.54
C ILE A 32 18.08 -3.38 -23.15
N SER A 33 17.74 -4.51 -22.53
CA SER A 33 16.39 -4.78 -22.05
C SER A 33 16.00 -3.82 -20.92
N PRO A 34 14.69 -3.62 -20.70
CA PRO A 34 14.20 -2.86 -19.54
C PRO A 34 14.77 -3.43 -18.23
N PRO A 35 15.03 -2.56 -17.25
CA PRO A 35 15.57 -3.01 -15.97
C PRO A 35 14.55 -3.88 -15.23
N TYR A 36 15.06 -4.78 -14.41
CA TYR A 36 14.24 -5.71 -13.65
C TYR A 36 13.70 -5.04 -12.39
N PRO A 37 12.39 -5.12 -12.11
CA PRO A 37 11.84 -4.62 -10.87
C PRO A 37 12.35 -5.49 -9.70
N SER A 38 12.57 -4.85 -8.54
CA SER A 38 12.84 -5.59 -7.30
C SER A 38 11.55 -5.95 -6.58
N VAL A 39 11.62 -6.94 -5.68
CA VAL A 39 10.51 -7.28 -4.77
C VAL A 39 10.08 -6.06 -3.94
N ARG A 40 11.02 -5.21 -3.53
CA ARG A 40 10.72 -3.97 -2.79
C ARG A 40 9.88 -3.00 -3.61
N LEU A 41 10.14 -2.91 -4.91
CA LEU A 41 9.35 -2.07 -5.80
C LEU A 41 7.92 -2.59 -5.95
N GLU A 42 7.75 -3.90 -6.12
CA GLU A 42 6.40 -4.48 -6.22
C GLU A 42 5.62 -4.24 -4.92
N ILE A 43 6.24 -4.42 -3.74
CA ILE A 43 5.60 -4.09 -2.45
C ILE A 43 5.21 -2.59 -2.36
N VAL A 44 6.05 -1.68 -2.89
CA VAL A 44 5.72 -0.25 -2.92
C VAL A 44 4.51 0.02 -3.84
N ARG A 45 4.41 -0.69 -4.97
CA ARG A 45 3.28 -0.58 -5.88
C ARG A 45 2.00 -1.08 -5.22
N ASP A 46 2.04 -2.23 -4.57
CA ASP A 46 0.90 -2.77 -3.80
C ASP A 46 0.47 -1.74 -2.72
N GLY A 47 1.44 -1.09 -2.06
CA GLY A 47 1.16 -0.02 -1.10
C GLY A 47 0.47 1.22 -1.70
N PHE A 48 0.73 1.56 -2.96
CA PHE A 48 -0.01 2.62 -3.67
C PHE A 48 -1.44 2.19 -3.99
N GLU A 49 -1.64 0.94 -4.41
CA GLU A 49 -2.97 0.39 -4.66
C GLU A 49 -3.82 0.39 -3.37
N ASP A 50 -3.23 -0.02 -2.25
CA ASP A 50 -3.85 0.08 -0.92
C ASP A 50 -4.21 1.52 -0.54
N TYR A 51 -3.30 2.47 -0.78
CA TYR A 51 -3.55 3.88 -0.51
C TYR A 51 -4.79 4.38 -1.28
N ASP A 52 -4.91 4.01 -2.56
CA ASP A 52 -6.06 4.37 -3.39
C ASP A 52 -7.35 3.76 -2.83
N LEU A 53 -7.34 2.50 -2.41
CA LEU A 53 -8.49 1.87 -1.74
C LEU A 53 -8.90 2.59 -0.46
N PHE A 54 -7.95 2.99 0.38
CA PHE A 54 -8.25 3.78 1.58
C PHE A 54 -8.82 5.16 1.23
N ALA A 55 -8.33 5.80 0.17
CA ALA A 55 -8.85 7.08 -0.30
C ALA A 55 -10.30 6.94 -0.81
N MET A 56 -10.58 5.92 -1.62
CA MET A 56 -11.92 5.59 -2.10
C MET A 56 -12.87 5.31 -0.94
N LEU A 57 -12.45 4.54 0.08
CA LEU A 57 -13.29 4.26 1.25
C LEU A 57 -13.59 5.53 2.05
N ARG A 58 -12.60 6.42 2.25
CA ARG A 58 -12.82 7.72 2.90
C ARG A 58 -13.83 8.57 2.14
N GLU A 59 -13.73 8.62 0.81
CA GLU A 59 -14.68 9.36 -0.01
C GLU A 59 -16.09 8.77 0.09
N LYS A 60 -16.23 7.45 -0.03
CA LYS A 60 -17.52 6.75 0.09
C LYS A 60 -18.19 7.00 1.44
N ILE A 61 -17.42 6.92 2.55
CA ILE A 61 -17.91 7.27 3.89
C ILE A 61 -18.47 8.70 3.89
N ALA A 62 -17.71 9.67 3.37
CA ALA A 62 -18.13 11.07 3.36
C ALA A 62 -19.38 11.32 2.50
N GLN A 63 -19.56 10.58 1.40
CA GLN A 63 -20.76 10.63 0.57
C GLN A 63 -21.99 10.08 1.32
N ILE A 64 -21.87 8.90 1.92
CA ILE A 64 -22.95 8.25 2.69
C ILE A 64 -23.34 9.09 3.91
N GLU A 65 -22.38 9.74 4.56
CA GLU A 65 -22.67 10.61 5.70
C GLU A 65 -23.57 11.79 5.34
N LYS A 66 -23.43 12.32 4.12
CA LYS A 66 -24.22 13.43 3.58
C LYS A 66 -25.56 12.97 2.99
N ASP A 67 -25.69 11.69 2.68
CA ASP A 67 -26.91 11.12 2.14
C ASP A 67 -27.96 10.87 3.23
N SER A 68 -28.95 11.76 3.32
CA SER A 68 -30.10 11.63 4.20
C SER A 68 -31.04 10.47 3.84
N SER A 69 -30.89 9.88 2.65
CA SER A 69 -31.68 8.75 2.15
C SER A 69 -31.00 7.39 2.28
N ARG A 70 -29.82 7.33 2.92
CA ARG A 70 -29.08 6.09 3.12
C ARG A 70 -29.90 5.02 3.83
N SER A 71 -29.69 3.76 3.47
CA SER A 71 -30.37 2.64 4.12
C SER A 71 -29.85 2.42 5.56
N GLU A 72 -30.70 1.86 6.41
CA GLU A 72 -30.33 1.47 7.78
C GLU A 72 -29.19 0.44 7.77
N ALA A 73 -29.15 -0.46 6.77
CA ALA A 73 -28.08 -1.45 6.62
C ALA A 73 -26.72 -0.77 6.41
N VAL A 74 -26.64 0.20 5.50
CA VAL A 74 -25.43 0.98 5.26
C VAL A 74 -25.03 1.80 6.49
N SER A 75 -26.01 2.40 7.19
CA SER A 75 -25.75 3.18 8.40
C SER A 75 -25.09 2.35 9.51
N LYS A 76 -25.39 1.04 9.59
CA LYS A 76 -24.78 0.12 10.57
C LYS A 76 -23.32 -0.23 10.25
N LEU A 77 -22.90 -0.14 8.98
CA LEU A 77 -21.53 -0.45 8.54
C LEU A 77 -20.56 0.73 8.72
N LEU A 78 -21.07 1.97 8.78
CA LEU A 78 -20.25 3.18 8.90
C LEU A 78 -19.22 3.18 10.04
N PRO A 79 -19.53 2.69 11.27
CA PRO A 79 -18.54 2.63 12.34
C PRO A 79 -17.34 1.74 11.98
N GLU A 80 -17.58 0.58 11.37
CA GLU A 80 -16.52 -0.34 10.95
C GLU A 80 -15.72 0.24 9.78
N ALA A 81 -16.39 0.82 8.78
CA ALA A 81 -15.74 1.50 7.66
C ALA A 81 -14.79 2.61 8.13
N LYS A 82 -15.21 3.42 9.12
CA LYS A 82 -14.38 4.45 9.74
C LYS A 82 -13.18 3.89 10.50
N ALA A 83 -13.35 2.77 11.18
CA ALA A 83 -12.24 2.10 11.88
C ALA A 83 -11.20 1.55 10.88
N LEU A 84 -11.63 1.06 9.71
CA LEU A 84 -10.73 0.55 8.67
C LEU A 84 -9.80 1.63 8.07
N VAL A 85 -10.22 2.90 8.07
CA VAL A 85 -9.38 4.01 7.57
C VAL A 85 -8.49 4.64 8.65
N GLN A 86 -8.61 4.20 9.91
CA GLN A 86 -7.70 4.59 11.01
C GLN A 86 -6.52 3.62 11.05
N LEU A 87 -5.39 4.07 10.49
CA LEU A 87 -4.20 3.23 10.28
C LEU A 87 -3.27 3.21 11.48
N GLU A 88 -3.35 4.21 12.35
CA GLU A 88 -2.44 4.44 13.49
C GLU A 88 -2.47 3.29 14.50
N THR A 89 -3.58 2.52 14.51
CA THR A 89 -3.74 1.33 15.35
C THR A 89 -2.83 0.18 14.94
N CYS A 90 -2.51 0.07 13.64
CA CYS A 90 -1.64 -0.97 13.09
C CYS A 90 -0.26 -0.43 12.71
N PHE A 91 -0.18 0.84 12.33
CA PHE A 91 1.02 1.49 11.80
C PHE A 91 1.31 2.76 12.61
N PRO A 92 1.89 2.63 13.82
CA PRO A 92 2.00 3.73 14.77
C PRO A 92 3.00 4.81 14.34
N SER A 93 3.98 4.47 13.50
CA SER A 93 4.93 5.45 12.96
C SER A 93 5.53 4.98 11.62
N ILE A 94 6.17 5.90 10.91
CA ILE A 94 6.87 5.61 9.64
C ILE A 94 8.07 4.66 9.81
N SER A 95 8.60 4.53 11.03
CA SER A 95 9.74 3.68 11.36
C SER A 95 9.34 2.43 12.16
N SER A 96 8.04 2.24 12.42
CA SER A 96 7.50 1.13 13.20
C SER A 96 6.37 0.48 12.40
N PHE A 97 6.68 -0.65 11.79
CA PHE A 97 5.74 -1.44 11.02
C PHE A 97 5.65 -2.86 11.60
N PRO A 98 4.46 -3.49 11.57
CA PRO A 98 4.30 -4.88 11.98
C PRO A 98 5.09 -5.84 11.09
N ASP A 99 5.80 -6.78 11.71
CA ASP A 99 6.43 -7.91 11.01
C ASP A 99 5.43 -9.07 10.89
N ASP A 100 4.29 -8.80 10.25
CA ASP A 100 3.25 -9.78 9.95
C ASP A 100 2.67 -9.53 8.55
N PRO A 101 3.06 -10.33 7.53
CA PRO A 101 2.56 -10.14 6.17
C PRO A 101 1.05 -10.38 6.06
N LEU A 102 0.46 -11.20 6.94
CA LEU A 102 -0.98 -11.48 6.90
C LEU A 102 -1.82 -10.29 7.33
N LEU A 103 -1.26 -9.37 8.12
CA LEU A 103 -1.94 -8.15 8.51
C LEU A 103 -2.27 -7.27 7.30
N TYR A 104 -1.31 -7.09 6.40
CA TYR A 104 -1.46 -6.25 5.20
C TYR A 104 -2.55 -6.80 4.28
N GLU A 105 -2.44 -8.09 3.92
CA GLU A 105 -3.44 -8.78 3.09
C GLU A 105 -4.83 -8.75 3.74
N SER A 106 -4.93 -9.05 5.03
CA SER A 106 -6.20 -9.04 5.76
C SER A 106 -6.85 -7.66 5.74
N ARG A 107 -6.06 -6.58 5.84
CA ARG A 107 -6.55 -5.21 5.74
C ARG A 107 -7.00 -4.87 4.33
N HIS A 108 -6.19 -5.16 3.31
CA HIS A 108 -6.55 -4.97 1.90
C HIS A 108 -7.92 -5.60 1.60
N GLN A 109 -8.08 -6.89 1.94
CA GLN A 109 -9.30 -7.65 1.74
C GLN A 109 -10.52 -7.08 2.50
N LYS A 110 -10.31 -6.56 3.72
CA LYS A 110 -11.39 -5.93 4.49
C LYS A 110 -11.84 -4.61 3.86
N VAL A 111 -10.92 -3.81 3.34
CA VAL A 111 -11.26 -2.54 2.66
C VAL A 111 -12.04 -2.81 1.39
N LEU A 112 -11.60 -3.76 0.56
CA LEU A 112 -12.33 -4.17 -0.65
C LEU A 112 -13.76 -4.62 -0.33
N ARG A 113 -13.91 -5.58 0.59
CA ARG A 113 -15.24 -6.06 0.99
C ARG A 113 -16.12 -4.96 1.58
N MET A 114 -15.52 -4.03 2.32
CA MET A 114 -16.26 -2.88 2.87
C MET A 114 -16.74 -1.95 1.75
N LEU A 115 -15.89 -1.65 0.76
CA LEU A 115 -16.29 -0.87 -0.41
C LEU A 115 -17.46 -1.53 -1.15
N GLU A 116 -17.36 -2.84 -1.41
CA GLU A 116 -18.44 -3.63 -2.03
C GLU A 116 -19.74 -3.60 -1.21
N SER A 117 -19.63 -3.69 0.12
CA SER A 117 -20.80 -3.68 1.03
C SER A 117 -21.46 -2.30 1.17
N LEU A 118 -20.75 -1.23 0.79
CA LEU A 118 -21.24 0.14 0.79
C LEU A 118 -21.75 0.58 -0.60
N GLU A 119 -21.67 -0.29 -1.62
CA GLU A 119 -22.36 -0.07 -2.89
C GLU A 119 -23.88 -0.09 -2.68
N PRO A 120 -24.62 0.81 -3.37
CA PRO A 120 -26.07 0.94 -3.22
C PRO A 120 -26.89 -0.25 -3.74
#